data_AF-A0A4V2QQS3-F1
#
_entry.id   AF-A0A4V2QQS3-F1
#
_cell.length_a   1.000
_cell.length_b   1.000
_cell.length_c   1.000
_cell.angle_alpha   90.00
_cell.angle_beta   90.00
_cell.angle_gamma   90.00
#
_symmetry.space_group_name_H-M   'P 1'
#
loop_
_entity.id
_entity.type
_entity.pdbx_description
1 polymer ?
#
loop_
_entity_poly.entity_id
_entity_poly.type
_entity_poly.pdbx_seq_one_letter_code
_entity_poly.pdbx_strand_id
1 'polypeptide(L)'
;MSPGLSPYAIALARHVSPEGCQLVVERNLLEKGVRLVLALAGNPRATGTVRWVVADRAGFAFDAPIAADLMRIMRLGPQGPGLELHRA
;
A
#
# COMPACT_ATOMS: atom_id res chain seq x y z
N MET A 1 -0.26 21.30 -10.41
CA MET A 1 -0.40 19.91 -10.90
C MET A 1 0.96 19.49 -11.44
N SER A 2 1.68 18.64 -10.72
CA SER A 2 2.98 18.13 -11.17
C SER A 2 2.77 16.94 -12.13
N PRO A 3 3.54 16.85 -13.23
CA PRO A 3 3.33 15.80 -14.22
C PRO A 3 3.71 14.41 -13.68
N GLY A 4 2.74 13.49 -13.71
CA GLY A 4 2.92 12.19 -14.37
C GLY A 4 3.85 11.13 -13.78
N LEU A 5 3.87 10.89 -12.47
CA LEU A 5 4.26 9.55 -12.02
C LEU A 5 3.01 8.65 -12.05
N SER A 6 2.94 7.77 -13.05
CA SER A 6 2.02 6.64 -12.97
C SER A 6 2.39 5.81 -11.73
N PRO A 7 1.42 5.38 -10.92
CA PRO A 7 1.72 4.49 -9.82
C PRO A 7 2.37 3.21 -10.35
N TYR A 8 3.32 2.68 -9.58
CA TYR A 8 3.97 1.41 -9.82
C TYR A 8 2.94 0.27 -9.91
N ALA A 9 1.93 0.31 -9.04
CA ALA A 9 0.74 -0.55 -9.08
C ALA A 9 -0.40 0.09 -8.29
N ILE A 10 -1.62 -0.42 -8.49
CA ILE A 10 -2.77 -0.19 -7.60
C ILE A 10 -2.99 -1.45 -6.77
N ALA A 11 -3.27 -1.28 -5.48
CA ALA A 11 -3.51 -2.37 -4.55
C ALA A 11 -4.78 -2.16 -3.72
N LEU A 12 -5.27 -3.27 -3.16
CA LEU A 12 -6.22 -3.26 -2.06
C LEU A 12 -5.52 -3.72 -0.78
N ALA A 13 -5.79 -3.05 0.34
CA ALA A 13 -5.29 -3.47 1.63
C ALA A 13 -6.26 -4.44 2.32
N ARG A 14 -5.70 -5.46 2.97
CA ARG A 14 -6.37 -6.44 3.84
C ARG A 14 -5.56 -6.60 5.12
N HIS A 15 -6.19 -7.13 6.17
CA HIS A 15 -5.52 -7.42 7.45
C HIS A 15 -4.69 -6.24 7.97
N VAL A 16 -5.26 -5.03 7.93
CA VAL A 16 -4.57 -3.78 8.26
C VAL A 16 -4.41 -3.65 9.77
N SER A 17 -3.18 -3.52 10.25
CA SER A 17 -2.79 -3.14 11.61
C SER A 17 -1.97 -1.83 11.58
N PRO A 18 -1.62 -1.25 12.74
CA PRO A 18 -0.74 -0.09 12.76
C PRO A 18 0.63 -0.36 12.12
N GLU A 19 1.17 -1.57 12.25
CA GLU A 19 2.53 -1.95 11.84
C GLU A 19 2.61 -2.49 10.41
N GLY A 20 1.49 -2.93 9.84
CA GLY A 20 1.50 -3.44 8.48
C GLY A 20 0.13 -3.75 7.90
N CYS A 21 0.17 -4.24 6.67
CA CYS A 21 -1.01 -4.77 6.00
C CYS A 21 -0.63 -5.83 4.98
N GLN A 22 -1.62 -6.58 4.53
CA GLN A 22 -1.53 -7.37 3.32
C GLN A 22 -2.00 -6.51 2.13
N LEU A 23 -1.19 -6.43 1.08
CA LEU A 23 -1.55 -5.85 -0.21
C LEU A 23 -2.03 -6.97 -1.14
N VAL A 24 -3.12 -6.71 -1.85
CA VAL A 24 -3.60 -7.52 -2.99
C VAL A 24 -3.39 -6.70 -4.25
N VAL A 25 -2.63 -7.24 -5.20
CA VAL A 25 -2.25 -6.57 -6.45
C VAL A 25 -2.64 -7.44 -7.65
N GLU A 26 -3.18 -6.85 -8.71
CA GLU A 26 -3.64 -7.61 -9.89
C GLU A 26 -2.50 -8.20 -10.74
N ARG A 27 -1.22 -7.95 -10.38
CA ARG A 27 -0.04 -8.43 -11.11
C ARG A 27 1.10 -8.76 -10.14
N ASN A 28 1.92 -9.76 -10.47
CA ASN A 28 3.15 -10.14 -9.74
C ASN A 28 4.27 -9.10 -9.90
N LEU A 29 3.98 -7.82 -9.63
CA LEU A 29 4.93 -6.72 -9.75
C LEU A 29 5.71 -6.49 -8.47
N LEU A 30 5.25 -6.97 -7.32
CA LEU A 30 5.95 -6.72 -6.06
C LEU A 30 7.05 -7.76 -5.85
N GLU A 31 8.17 -7.29 -5.33
CA GLU A 31 9.30 -8.14 -4.91
C GLU A 31 9.57 -7.92 -3.43
N LYS A 32 10.02 -8.98 -2.73
CA LYS A 32 10.46 -8.88 -1.34
C LYS A 32 11.64 -7.92 -1.22
N GLY A 33 11.62 -7.07 -0.19
CA GLY A 33 12.67 -6.09 0.11
C GLY A 33 12.45 -4.74 -0.57
N VAL A 34 11.50 -4.64 -1.50
CA VAL A 34 11.17 -3.37 -2.15
C VAL A 34 10.58 -2.40 -1.15
N ARG A 35 11.10 -1.16 -1.15
CA ARG A 35 10.52 -0.04 -0.43
C ARG A 35 9.47 0.66 -1.30
N LEU A 36 8.33 0.94 -0.70
CA LEU A 36 7.21 1.61 -1.37
C LEU A 36 6.70 2.76 -0.52
N VAL A 37 6.13 3.74 -1.21
CA VAL A 37 5.26 4.76 -0.64
C VAL A 37 3.83 4.44 -1.03
N LEU A 38 3.00 4.19 -0.02
CA LEU A 38 1.56 4.00 -0.16
C LEU A 38 0.91 5.38 -0.17
N ALA A 39 0.25 5.72 -1.26
CA ALA A 39 -0.45 6.97 -1.43
C ALA A 39 -1.95 6.74 -1.60
N LEU A 40 -2.73 7.57 -0.94
CA LEU A 40 -4.16 7.62 -1.07
C LEU A 40 -4.55 9.09 -1.22
N ALA A 41 -5.33 9.42 -2.24
CA ALA A 41 -5.67 10.81 -2.55
C ALA A 41 -6.26 11.53 -1.32
N GLY A 42 -5.71 12.70 -0.99
CA GLY A 42 -6.15 13.52 0.14
C GLY A 42 -5.75 13.00 1.54
N ASN A 43 -4.91 11.97 1.64
CA ASN A 43 -4.51 11.37 2.92
C ASN A 43 -2.97 11.34 3.10
N PRO A 44 -2.48 11.23 4.36
CA PRO A 44 -1.07 11.03 4.63
C PRO A 44 -0.54 9.77 3.92
N ARG A 45 0.68 9.88 3.38
CA ARG A 45 1.38 8.75 2.77
C ARG A 45 2.01 7.88 3.86
N ALA A 46 2.10 6.58 3.59
CA ALA A 46 2.80 5.65 4.47
C ALA A 46 3.95 4.97 3.71
N THR A 47 5.17 5.06 4.25
CA THR A 47 6.35 4.39 3.67
C THR A 47 6.60 3.08 4.40
N GLY A 48 7.18 2.11 3.69
CA GLY A 48 7.50 0.82 4.26
C GLY A 48 8.13 -0.13 3.28
N THR A 49 8.20 -1.41 3.66
CA THR A 49 8.92 -2.44 2.93
C THR A 49 8.07 -3.69 2.71
N VAL A 50 8.12 -4.25 1.50
CA VAL A 50 7.53 -5.56 1.18
C VAL A 50 8.32 -6.67 1.89
N ARG A 51 7.68 -7.40 2.79
CA ARG A 51 8.29 -8.45 3.63
C ARG A 51 8.21 -9.85 3.02
N TRP A 52 7.17 -10.11 2.24
CA TRP A 52 6.95 -11.36 1.53
C TRP A 52 6.02 -11.12 0.35
N VAL A 53 6.09 -12.02 -0.64
CA VAL A 53 5.20 -12.05 -1.81
C VAL A 53 4.81 -13.50 -2.06
N VAL A 54 3.51 -13.77 -2.17
CA VAL A 54 2.95 -15.08 -2.51
C VAL A 54 1.81 -14.84 -3.49
N ALA A 55 2.01 -15.24 -4.75
CA ALA A 55 1.09 -14.96 -5.85
C ALA A 55 0.71 -13.46 -5.91
N ASP A 56 -0.59 -13.15 -5.86
CA ASP A 56 -1.16 -11.80 -5.93
C ASP A 56 -1.10 -11.02 -4.60
N ARG A 57 -0.44 -11.57 -3.58
CA ARG A 57 -0.44 -11.03 -2.22
C ARG A 57 0.96 -10.68 -1.77
N ALA A 58 1.06 -9.56 -1.06
CA ALA A 58 2.30 -9.14 -0.43
C ALA A 58 2.05 -8.69 1.01
N GLY A 59 2.97 -9.04 1.91
CA GLY A 59 3.00 -8.46 3.25
C GLY A 59 3.80 -7.18 3.22
N PHE A 60 3.23 -6.09 3.73
CA PHE A 60 3.87 -4.80 3.80
C PHE A 60 4.01 -4.37 5.26
N ALA A 61 5.23 -4.04 5.67
CA ALA A 61 5.50 -3.46 6.99
C ALA A 61 5.73 -1.96 6.82
N PHE A 62 5.02 -1.14 7.59
CA PHE A 62 5.24 0.30 7.61
C PHE A 62 6.53 0.62 8.37
N ASP A 63 7.22 1.70 7.97
CA ASP A 63 8.41 2.19 8.70
C ASP A 63 8.02 2.74 10.08
N ALA A 64 6.79 3.21 10.25
CA ALA A 64 6.21 3.69 11.50
C ALA A 64 4.71 3.34 11.61
N PRO A 65 4.15 3.20 12.83
CA PRO A 65 2.74 2.90 13.00
C PRO A 65 1.81 3.91 12.32
N ILE A 66 0.82 3.43 11.57
CA ILE A 66 -0.17 4.30 10.92
C ILE A 66 -1.34 4.64 11.85
N ALA A 67 -1.91 5.83 11.67
CA ALA A 67 -3.03 6.31 12.47
C ALA A 67 -4.34 5.55 12.18
N ALA A 68 -5.25 5.58 13.16
CA ALA A 68 -6.54 4.89 13.09
C ALA A 68 -7.39 5.29 11.89
N ASP A 69 -7.39 6.57 11.52
CA ASP A 69 -8.13 7.07 10.35
C ASP A 69 -7.60 6.50 9.04
N LEU A 70 -6.28 6.46 8.86
CA LEU A 70 -5.69 5.86 7.66
C LEU A 70 -6.01 4.37 7.59
N MET A 71 -5.93 3.65 8.71
CA MET A 71 -6.33 2.25 8.77
C MET A 71 -7.79 2.05 8.37
N ARG A 72 -8.70 2.88 8.87
CA ARG A 72 -10.13 2.81 8.56
C ARG A 72 -10.38 2.97 7.07
N ILE A 73 -9.70 3.92 6.42
CA ILE A 73 -9.85 4.17 4.99
C ILE A 73 -9.26 3.03 4.17
N MET A 74 -8.07 2.52 4.52
CA MET A 74 -7.45 1.38 3.83
C MET A 74 -8.31 0.11 3.88
N ARG A 75 -9.11 -0.07 4.94
CA ARG A 75 -10.02 -1.22 5.10
C ARG A 75 -11.25 -1.17 4.20
N LEU A 76 -11.57 -0.03 3.57
CA LEU A 76 -12.71 0.08 2.64
C LEU A 76 -12.56 -0.82 1.41
N GLY A 77 -11.32 -1.20 1.05
CA GLY A 77 -11.06 -2.15 -0.02
C GLY A 77 -11.67 -1.70 -1.35
N PRO A 78 -12.42 -2.56 -2.07
CA PRO A 78 -13.02 -2.20 -3.37
C PRO A 78 -14.00 -1.03 -3.32
N GLN A 79 -14.57 -0.73 -2.15
CA GLN A 79 -15.49 0.39 -1.94
C GLN A 79 -14.77 1.69 -1.60
N GLY A 80 -13.45 1.64 -1.41
CA GLY A 80 -12.60 2.79 -1.12
C GLY A 80 -11.76 3.21 -2.33
N PRO A 81 -10.99 4.29 -2.21
CA PRO A 81 -9.99 4.64 -3.21
C PRO A 81 -8.93 3.52 -3.30
N GLY A 82 -8.52 3.19 -4.51
CA GLY A 82 -7.40 2.27 -4.74
C GLY A 82 -6.12 2.80 -4.10
N LEU A 83 -5.32 1.91 -3.53
CA LEU A 83 -4.05 2.28 -2.91
C LEU A 83 -2.98 2.38 -3.99
N GLU A 84 -2.51 3.59 -4.26
CA GLU A 84 -1.43 3.80 -5.20
C GLU A 84 -0.10 3.41 -4.56
N LEU A 85 0.64 2.52 -5.22
CA LEU A 85 1.99 2.14 -4.83
C LEU A 85 2.97 2.95 -5.64
N HIS A 86 3.88 3.66 -4.99
CA HIS A 86 5.00 4.36 -5.62
C HIS A 86 6.31 3.75 -5.12
N ARG A 87 7.33 3.63 -5.99
CA ARG A 87 8.68 3.22 -5.53
C ARG A 87 9.27 4.35 -4.68
N ALA A 88 9.84 4.01 -3.53
CA ALA A 88 10.50 4.95 -2.63
C ALA A 88 11.96 5.19 -3.03
#